data_AF-A0A838RQL2-F1
#
_entry.id   AF-A0A838RQL2-F1
#
_cell.length_a   1.000
_cell.length_b   1.000
_cell.length_c   1.000
_cell.angle_alpha   90.00
_cell.angle_beta   90.00
_cell.angle_gamma   90.00
#
_symmetry.space_group_name_H-M   'P 1'
#
loop_
_entity.id
_entity.type
_entity.pdbx_description
1 polymer ?
#
loop_
_entity_poly.entity_id
_entity_poly.type
_entity_poly.pdbx_seq_one_letter_code
_entity_poly.pdbx_strand_id
1 'polypeptide(L)'
;FEAFWGADEVPQAVRAQQGWRWWRERRWRDEMRTHRAGLLPLARNPYLLLMLVAVQESSGGLPQNRGALFEMFAETLLLREGLASRTDAGEVLVNAEGQGLLAALTTLAFTMQAQRGEAGEREQQAVTALGREVVFPALLSERQGYLARCATLLEGEGTIRFSHQLLQEYFAARYMKVELEAGRLPAEAIWQRTEPGKRTGWEEATVLLAGLYSDDCTRVLEWVEGVNPEVAAACLVRSGAGVNAETRARLQAAWLQRLTDVEAEPDPRVRAAVGRALAVAGLDNRRGVGIGADGLPDILWVEIPGGKCQLGGDEDAYDDLPAQEVEVPIFWLAKYPVTNWQWAAFVADGGYETDEWWAGLEKPKPDDPSWTYGNHPRETVDWHEATAYCRWLRARLGYEVRLPSEEEWEKAARGTAGRIFPWGDEYVSGYANISETWSNQKVGPYYLQQTSAVGLYPQGATPEGVLDLSGNVEEWCLTNVKSGSPVLRGGSWSPYAQNARAASRNHFLPALRLSYGGFRVVRPAPAVL
;
A
#
# COMPACT_ATOMS: atom_id res chain seq x y z
N PHE A 1 11.99 -13.98 18.64
CA PHE A 1 11.95 -14.08 17.17
C PHE A 1 11.46 -12.79 16.53
N GLU A 2 10.31 -12.23 16.94
CA GLU A 2 9.84 -10.90 16.48
C GLU A 2 10.82 -9.76 16.79
N ALA A 3 11.40 -9.75 18.00
CA ALA A 3 12.44 -8.79 18.37
C ALA A 3 13.70 -8.87 17.49
N PHE A 4 13.96 -10.01 16.82
CA PHE A 4 15.10 -10.14 15.90
C PHE A 4 14.75 -9.52 14.55
N TRP A 5 13.65 -9.95 13.92
CA TRP A 5 13.27 -9.49 12.58
C TRP A 5 12.65 -8.10 12.52
N GLY A 6 12.19 -7.55 13.65
CA GLY A 6 11.61 -6.21 13.75
C GLY A 6 12.57 -5.14 14.26
N ALA A 7 13.70 -5.51 14.87
CA ALA A 7 14.63 -4.53 15.45
C ALA A 7 15.48 -3.83 14.37
N ASP A 8 15.85 -2.57 14.65
CA ASP A 8 16.73 -1.80 13.77
C ASP A 8 18.16 -2.31 13.75
N GLU A 9 18.55 -2.93 14.86
CA GLU A 9 19.80 -3.62 15.03
C GLU A 9 19.57 -5.07 15.45
N VAL A 10 20.54 -5.93 15.18
CA VAL A 10 20.51 -7.32 15.67
C VAL A 10 20.49 -7.28 17.21
N PRO A 11 19.49 -7.89 17.87
CA PRO A 11 19.41 -7.96 19.32
C PRO A 11 20.72 -8.41 19.96
N GLN A 12 21.09 -7.77 21.08
CA GLN A 12 22.33 -8.02 21.79
C GLN A 12 22.51 -9.50 22.17
N ALA A 13 21.42 -10.21 22.47
CA ALA A 13 21.42 -11.65 22.74
C ALA A 13 21.89 -12.51 21.55
N VAL A 14 21.66 -12.06 20.32
CA VAL A 14 22.13 -12.73 19.09
C VAL A 14 23.56 -12.30 18.77
N ARG A 15 23.91 -11.02 18.98
CA ARG A 15 25.30 -10.54 18.88
C ARG A 15 26.24 -11.26 19.86
N ALA A 16 25.74 -11.66 21.03
CA ALA A 16 26.50 -12.35 22.07
C ALA A 16 26.80 -13.83 21.77
N GLN A 17 26.20 -14.42 20.71
CA GLN A 17 26.51 -15.78 20.30
C GLN A 17 27.90 -15.85 19.63
N GLN A 18 28.69 -16.87 19.95
CA GLN A 18 30.03 -17.04 19.37
C GLN A 18 29.95 -17.13 17.84
N GLY A 19 30.50 -16.11 17.15
CA GLY A 19 30.58 -16.06 15.69
C GLY A 19 29.73 -14.99 15.01
N TRP A 20 28.97 -14.17 15.74
CA TRP A 20 28.33 -12.98 15.16
C TRP A 20 29.38 -11.89 14.89
N ARG A 21 29.51 -11.43 13.64
CA ARG A 21 30.55 -10.49 13.20
C ARG A 21 29.95 -9.36 12.38
N TRP A 22 30.64 -8.22 12.26
CA TRP A 22 30.13 -6.99 11.64
C TRP A 22 29.62 -7.19 10.19
N TRP A 23 30.22 -8.08 9.41
CA TRP A 23 29.74 -8.38 8.05
C TRP A 23 28.47 -9.24 8.03
N ARG A 24 28.24 -10.11 9.03
CA ARG A 24 26.97 -10.83 9.18
C ARG A 24 25.85 -9.88 9.58
N GLU A 25 26.18 -8.86 10.36
CA GLU A 25 25.24 -7.81 10.73
C GLU A 25 24.87 -6.92 9.54
N ARG A 26 25.87 -6.50 8.76
CA ARG A 26 25.65 -5.79 7.49
C ARG A 26 24.83 -6.64 6.52
N ARG A 27 25.17 -7.92 6.36
CA ARG A 27 24.42 -8.87 5.53
C ARG A 27 22.98 -9.06 6.02
N TRP A 28 22.78 -9.18 7.32
CA TRP A 28 21.45 -9.29 7.89
C TRP A 28 20.61 -8.02 7.63
N ARG A 29 21.20 -6.83 7.82
CA ARG A 29 20.54 -5.54 7.61
C ARG A 29 20.27 -5.24 6.13
N ASP A 30 21.25 -5.48 5.27
CA ASP A 30 21.26 -5.02 3.87
C ASP A 30 20.76 -6.10 2.89
N GLU A 31 20.81 -7.39 3.26
CA GLU A 31 20.37 -8.50 2.39
C GLU A 31 19.19 -9.28 2.98
N MET A 32 19.17 -9.63 4.28
CA MET A 32 18.15 -10.55 4.81
C MET A 32 16.89 -9.88 5.38
N ARG A 33 17.03 -8.74 6.08
CA ARG A 33 15.91 -7.98 6.65
C ARG A 33 15.21 -7.14 5.58
N THR A 34 15.97 -6.62 4.63
CA THR A 34 15.51 -5.66 3.60
C THR A 34 15.10 -6.31 2.29
N HIS A 35 15.53 -7.54 1.97
CA HIS A 35 14.90 -8.31 0.89
C HIS A 35 13.51 -8.76 1.31
N ARG A 36 12.51 -7.91 1.05
CA ARG A 36 11.08 -8.24 1.19
C ARG A 36 10.65 -9.46 0.38
N ALA A 37 11.40 -9.81 -0.66
CA ALA A 37 11.20 -10.99 -1.51
C ALA A 37 11.93 -12.26 -1.03
N GLY A 38 12.76 -12.18 0.02
CA GLY A 38 13.43 -13.35 0.60
C GLY A 38 12.46 -14.22 1.40
N LEU A 39 12.82 -15.49 1.62
CA LEU A 39 11.99 -16.42 2.41
C LEU A 39 12.08 -16.23 3.93
N LEU A 40 13.16 -15.63 4.44
CA LEU A 40 13.40 -15.52 5.88
C LEU A 40 12.39 -14.63 6.64
N PRO A 41 11.88 -13.51 6.09
CA PRO A 41 10.79 -12.76 6.70
C PRO A 41 9.51 -13.59 6.95
N LEU A 42 9.31 -14.68 6.19
CA LEU A 42 8.15 -15.57 6.37
C LEU A 42 8.19 -16.30 7.72
N ALA A 43 9.36 -16.46 8.33
CA ALA A 43 9.53 -17.10 9.63
C ALA A 43 8.80 -16.38 10.79
N ARG A 44 8.22 -15.19 10.54
CA ARG A 44 7.29 -14.52 11.45
C ARG A 44 5.98 -15.29 11.63
N ASN A 45 5.56 -16.04 10.61
CA ASN A 45 4.41 -16.93 10.70
C ASN A 45 4.88 -18.32 11.18
N PRO A 46 4.35 -18.86 12.30
CA PRO A 46 4.79 -20.15 12.84
C PRO A 46 4.68 -21.32 11.86
N TYR A 47 3.65 -21.32 11.00
CA TYR A 47 3.44 -22.37 10.01
C TYR A 47 4.43 -22.26 8.85
N LEU A 48 4.74 -21.04 8.39
CA LEU A 48 5.79 -20.84 7.38
C LEU A 48 7.17 -21.14 7.95
N LEU A 49 7.43 -20.86 9.23
CA LEU A 49 8.66 -21.30 9.91
C LEU A 49 8.78 -22.83 9.92
N LEU A 50 7.71 -23.55 10.24
CA LEU A 50 7.67 -25.01 10.16
C LEU A 50 8.02 -25.49 8.75
N MET A 51 7.44 -24.89 7.71
CA MET A 51 7.75 -25.21 6.32
C MET A 51 9.23 -24.99 5.99
N LEU A 52 9.80 -23.84 6.37
CA LEU A 52 11.21 -23.54 6.15
C LEU A 52 12.12 -24.58 6.80
N VAL A 53 11.84 -24.96 8.05
CA VAL A 53 12.64 -25.97 8.77
C VAL A 53 12.51 -27.33 8.09
N ALA A 54 11.29 -27.79 7.81
CA ALA A 54 11.05 -29.09 7.18
C ALA A 54 11.72 -29.20 5.80
N VAL A 55 11.65 -28.13 4.98
CA VAL A 55 12.30 -28.09 3.66
C VAL A 55 13.82 -28.10 3.79
N GLN A 56 14.38 -27.30 4.71
CA GLN A 56 15.83 -27.25 4.96
C GLN A 56 16.36 -28.61 5.45
N GLU A 57 15.66 -29.30 6.34
CA GLU A 57 16.04 -30.63 6.84
C GLU A 57 15.96 -31.70 5.74
N SER A 58 14.92 -31.65 4.92
CA SER A 58 14.66 -32.63 3.87
C SER A 58 15.58 -32.49 2.65
N SER A 59 15.88 -31.26 2.24
CA SER A 59 16.56 -30.95 0.96
C SER A 59 17.97 -30.35 1.12
N GLY A 60 18.36 -29.95 2.33
CA GLY A 60 19.65 -29.31 2.59
C GLY A 60 19.72 -27.83 2.19
N GLY A 61 18.65 -27.26 1.63
CA GLY A 61 18.60 -25.84 1.24
C GLY A 61 17.18 -25.28 1.23
N LEU A 62 17.08 -23.95 1.12
CA LEU A 62 15.81 -23.26 0.91
C LEU A 62 15.68 -22.81 -0.55
N PRO A 63 14.46 -22.85 -1.12
CA PRO A 63 14.22 -22.36 -2.47
C PRO A 63 14.32 -20.82 -2.55
N GLN A 64 14.21 -20.30 -3.78
CA GLN A 64 14.35 -18.87 -4.03
C GLN A 64 13.06 -18.08 -3.79
N ASN A 65 11.89 -18.73 -3.88
CA ASN A 65 10.59 -18.06 -3.85
C ASN A 65 9.52 -18.87 -3.10
N ARG A 66 8.37 -18.24 -2.85
CA ARG A 66 7.30 -18.84 -2.05
C ARG A 66 6.64 -20.03 -2.72
N GLY A 67 6.38 -19.98 -4.02
CA GLY A 67 5.76 -21.11 -4.73
C GLY A 67 6.59 -22.39 -4.59
N ALA A 68 7.90 -22.27 -4.84
CA ALA A 68 8.85 -23.37 -4.68
C ALA A 68 8.97 -23.85 -3.22
N LEU A 69 8.83 -22.98 -2.22
CA LEU A 69 8.80 -23.40 -0.80
C LEU A 69 7.64 -24.35 -0.52
N PHE A 70 6.45 -24.04 -1.01
CA PHE A 70 5.28 -24.89 -0.82
C PHE A 70 5.38 -26.20 -1.63
N GLU A 71 5.97 -26.14 -2.83
CA GLU A 71 6.23 -27.33 -3.64
C GLU A 71 7.17 -28.30 -2.92
N MET A 72 8.34 -27.83 -2.50
CA MET A 72 9.30 -28.64 -1.74
C MET A 72 8.74 -29.12 -0.40
N PHE A 73 7.87 -28.34 0.24
CA PHE A 73 7.20 -28.77 1.46
C PHE A 73 6.21 -29.91 1.21
N ALA A 74 5.38 -29.81 0.16
CA ALA A 74 4.46 -30.87 -0.22
C ALA A 74 5.22 -32.16 -0.60
N GLU A 75 6.31 -32.04 -1.36
CA GLU A 75 7.22 -33.15 -1.68
C GLU A 75 7.82 -33.79 -0.44
N THR A 76 8.24 -32.99 0.54
CA THR A 76 8.77 -33.47 1.82
C THR A 76 7.74 -34.31 2.57
N LEU A 77 6.47 -33.92 2.55
CA LEU A 77 5.39 -34.71 3.15
C LEU A 77 5.14 -36.01 2.38
N LEU A 78 5.19 -35.99 1.04
CA LEU A 78 5.02 -37.19 0.23
C LEU A 78 6.18 -38.19 0.39
N LEU A 79 7.42 -37.69 0.50
CA LEU A 79 8.61 -38.52 0.80
C LEU A 79 8.44 -39.24 2.14
N ARG A 80 7.94 -38.55 3.16
CA ARG A 80 7.68 -39.12 4.50
C ARG A 80 6.69 -40.29 4.45
N GLU A 81 5.67 -40.19 3.61
CA GLU A 81 4.62 -41.21 3.46
C GLU A 81 4.93 -42.28 2.40
N GLY A 82 6.14 -42.28 1.80
CA GLY A 82 6.51 -43.24 0.75
C GLY A 82 5.77 -43.05 -0.59
N LEU A 83 5.19 -41.86 -0.80
CA LEU A 83 4.51 -41.48 -2.04
C LEU A 83 5.44 -40.82 -3.07
N ALA A 84 6.69 -40.57 -2.68
CA ALA A 84 7.76 -40.10 -3.54
C ALA A 84 9.10 -40.75 -3.15
N SER A 85 10.09 -40.69 -4.03
CA SER A 85 11.47 -41.09 -3.77
C SER A 85 12.45 -40.01 -4.25
N ARG A 86 13.69 -40.03 -3.73
CA ARG A 86 14.78 -39.18 -4.23
C ARG A 86 15.65 -39.96 -5.20
N THR A 87 16.02 -39.34 -6.31
CA THR A 87 17.05 -39.86 -7.22
C THR A 87 18.45 -39.63 -6.65
N ASP A 88 19.46 -40.27 -7.24
CA ASP A 88 20.87 -40.02 -6.90
C ASP A 88 21.29 -38.56 -7.15
N ALA A 89 20.61 -37.87 -8.07
CA ALA A 89 20.80 -36.44 -8.34
C ALA A 89 20.05 -35.53 -7.33
N GLY A 90 19.29 -36.11 -6.39
CA GLY A 90 18.55 -35.39 -5.37
C GLY A 90 17.14 -34.95 -5.78
N GLU A 91 16.73 -35.20 -7.03
CA GLU A 91 15.40 -34.87 -7.56
C GLU A 91 14.31 -35.73 -6.89
N VAL A 92 13.14 -35.13 -6.64
CA VAL A 92 12.01 -35.84 -6.06
C VAL A 92 11.12 -36.40 -7.18
N LEU A 93 10.95 -37.72 -7.20
CA LEU A 93 10.04 -38.42 -8.11
C LEU A 93 8.81 -38.89 -7.36
N VAL A 94 7.68 -38.24 -7.62
CA VAL A 94 6.38 -38.64 -7.06
C VAL A 94 5.85 -39.85 -7.83
N ASN A 95 5.47 -40.91 -7.12
CA ASN A 95 4.93 -42.12 -7.74
C ASN A 95 3.48 -41.91 -8.23
N ALA A 96 2.92 -42.87 -8.98
CA ALA A 96 1.58 -42.73 -9.56
C ALA A 96 0.48 -42.46 -8.52
N GLU A 97 0.60 -43.04 -7.33
CA GLU A 97 -0.35 -42.82 -6.24
C GLU A 97 -0.23 -41.41 -5.65
N GLY A 98 0.99 -40.93 -5.41
CA GLY A 98 1.26 -39.56 -4.98
C GLY A 98 0.80 -38.53 -6.01
N GLN A 99 1.01 -38.79 -7.31
CA GLN A 99 0.53 -37.93 -8.40
C GLN A 99 -1.00 -37.85 -8.40
N GLY A 100 -1.67 -39.00 -8.28
CA GLY A 100 -3.13 -39.06 -8.17
C GLY A 100 -3.65 -38.33 -6.92
N LEU A 101 -2.95 -38.42 -5.79
CA LEU A 101 -3.30 -37.67 -4.58
C LEU A 101 -3.16 -36.16 -4.79
N LEU A 102 -2.04 -35.69 -5.33
CA LEU A 102 -1.81 -34.27 -5.60
C LEU A 102 -2.89 -33.70 -6.53
N ALA A 103 -3.23 -34.41 -7.61
CA ALA A 103 -4.28 -33.99 -8.52
C ALA A 103 -5.64 -33.83 -7.80
N ALA A 104 -6.02 -34.80 -6.98
CA ALA A 104 -7.28 -34.73 -6.23
C ALA A 104 -7.28 -33.58 -5.20
N LEU A 105 -6.15 -33.33 -4.53
CA LEU A 105 -6.00 -32.20 -3.62
C LEU A 105 -6.11 -30.84 -4.33
N THR A 106 -5.59 -30.72 -5.56
CA THR A 106 -5.73 -29.47 -6.34
C THR A 106 -7.19 -29.18 -6.68
N THR A 107 -7.95 -30.19 -7.13
CA THR A 107 -9.39 -30.04 -7.41
C THR A 107 -10.16 -29.69 -6.15
N LEU A 108 -9.93 -30.42 -5.05
CA LEU A 108 -10.59 -30.16 -3.77
C LEU A 108 -10.33 -28.71 -3.29
N ALA A 109 -9.07 -28.28 -3.30
CA ALA A 109 -8.69 -26.95 -2.86
C ALA A 109 -9.38 -25.85 -3.66
N PHE A 110 -9.41 -25.97 -4.98
CA PHE A 110 -10.08 -25.00 -5.84
C PHE A 110 -11.59 -24.98 -5.60
N THR A 111 -12.24 -26.14 -5.45
CA THR A 111 -13.68 -26.22 -5.13
C THR A 111 -14.00 -25.55 -3.79
N MET A 112 -13.22 -25.83 -2.74
CA MET A 112 -13.40 -25.19 -1.43
C MET A 112 -13.20 -23.68 -1.51
N GLN A 113 -12.19 -23.24 -2.27
CA GLN A 113 -11.90 -21.83 -2.45
C GLN A 113 -13.00 -21.09 -3.22
N ALA A 114 -13.58 -21.70 -4.25
CA ALA A 114 -14.68 -21.12 -5.02
C ALA A 114 -15.96 -20.96 -4.19
N GLN A 115 -16.33 -21.98 -3.41
CA GLN A 115 -17.53 -21.91 -2.56
C GLN A 115 -17.38 -20.88 -1.43
N ARG A 116 -16.15 -20.58 -0.98
CA ARG A 116 -15.89 -19.52 -0.01
C ARG A 116 -16.24 -18.12 -0.54
N GLY A 117 -16.09 -17.90 -1.85
CA GLY A 117 -16.39 -16.61 -2.49
C GLY A 117 -17.89 -16.31 -2.59
N GLU A 118 -18.75 -17.33 -2.56
CA GLU A 118 -20.22 -17.20 -2.66
C GLU A 118 -20.90 -17.00 -1.29
N ALA A 119 -20.24 -17.41 -0.20
CA ALA A 119 -20.76 -17.28 1.16
C ALA A 119 -20.58 -15.84 1.68
N GLY A 120 -21.64 -15.24 2.23
CA GLY A 120 -21.59 -13.88 2.82
C GLY A 120 -20.62 -13.77 4.00
N GLU A 121 -20.28 -12.55 4.44
CA GLU A 121 -19.25 -12.28 5.47
C GLU A 121 -19.43 -13.07 6.79
N ARG A 122 -20.66 -13.43 7.17
CA ARG A 122 -20.95 -14.26 8.36
C ARG A 122 -20.74 -15.76 8.14
N GLU A 123 -20.75 -16.24 6.89
CA GLU A 123 -20.56 -17.65 6.50
C GLU A 123 -19.16 -17.94 5.94
N GLN A 124 -18.30 -16.94 5.74
CA GLN A 124 -16.91 -17.13 5.31
C GLN A 124 -16.07 -18.01 6.27
N GLN A 125 -16.49 -18.15 7.54
CA GLN A 125 -15.91 -19.09 8.50
C GLN A 125 -16.37 -20.54 8.28
N ALA A 126 -17.45 -20.78 7.52
CA ALA A 126 -18.08 -22.09 7.36
C ALA A 126 -17.56 -22.91 6.15
N VAL A 127 -16.93 -22.29 5.14
CA VAL A 127 -16.56 -22.97 3.87
C VAL A 127 -15.11 -23.45 3.82
N THR A 128 -14.36 -23.35 4.93
CA THR A 128 -13.04 -23.97 5.03
C THR A 128 -13.11 -25.49 5.25
N ALA A 129 -14.31 -26.08 5.27
CA ALA A 129 -14.52 -27.51 5.41
C ALA A 129 -15.71 -27.97 4.55
N LEU A 130 -15.62 -29.16 3.98
CA LEU A 130 -16.69 -29.81 3.22
C LEU A 130 -17.12 -31.10 3.90
N GLY A 131 -18.41 -31.43 3.82
CA GLY A 131 -18.92 -32.70 4.32
C GLY A 131 -18.28 -33.88 3.60
N ARG A 132 -18.01 -34.96 4.35
CA ARG A 132 -17.42 -36.20 3.82
C ARG A 132 -18.24 -36.77 2.66
N GLU A 133 -19.56 -36.62 2.71
CA GLU A 133 -20.53 -37.02 1.70
C GLU A 133 -20.43 -36.23 0.38
N VAL A 134 -19.80 -35.05 0.40
CA VAL A 134 -19.52 -34.27 -0.81
C VAL A 134 -18.13 -34.61 -1.34
N VAL A 135 -17.16 -34.74 -0.45
CA VAL A 135 -15.74 -34.90 -0.79
C VAL A 135 -15.44 -36.26 -1.41
N PHE A 136 -15.88 -37.35 -0.79
CA PHE A 136 -15.44 -38.68 -1.21
C PHE A 136 -16.13 -39.24 -2.47
N PRO A 137 -17.40 -38.91 -2.75
CA PRO A 137 -18.04 -39.36 -3.98
C PRO A 137 -17.53 -38.63 -5.24
N ALA A 138 -17.03 -37.40 -5.11
CA ALA A 138 -16.77 -36.52 -6.27
C ALA A 138 -15.34 -35.98 -6.38
N LEU A 139 -14.59 -35.85 -5.27
CA LEU A 139 -13.31 -35.12 -5.24
C LEU A 139 -12.12 -35.99 -4.81
N LEU A 140 -12.32 -36.96 -3.90
CA LEU A 140 -11.26 -37.84 -3.38
C LEU A 140 -11.75 -39.28 -3.22
N SER A 141 -10.96 -40.27 -3.59
CA SER A 141 -11.21 -41.64 -3.11
C SER A 141 -10.92 -41.79 -1.62
N GLU A 142 -11.50 -42.78 -0.95
CA GLU A 142 -11.23 -43.10 0.46
C GLU A 142 -9.74 -43.29 0.74
N ARG A 143 -9.04 -43.96 -0.20
CA ARG A 143 -7.60 -44.18 -0.14
C ARG A 143 -6.82 -42.86 -0.22
N GLN A 144 -7.19 -41.96 -1.14
CA GLN A 144 -6.55 -40.64 -1.23
C GLN A 144 -6.81 -39.80 0.03
N GLY A 145 -8.03 -39.80 0.58
CA GLY A 145 -8.33 -39.07 1.81
C GLY A 145 -7.59 -39.63 3.03
N TYR A 146 -7.40 -40.95 3.11
CA TYR A 146 -6.54 -41.57 4.12
C TYR A 146 -5.09 -41.10 3.99
N LEU A 147 -4.50 -41.20 2.79
CA LEU A 147 -3.12 -40.78 2.52
C LEU A 147 -2.91 -39.29 2.80
N ALA A 148 -3.86 -38.43 2.43
CA ALA A 148 -3.80 -36.99 2.68
C ALA A 148 -3.72 -36.66 4.18
N ARG A 149 -4.46 -37.40 5.02
CA ARG A 149 -4.42 -37.25 6.49
C ARG A 149 -3.12 -37.78 7.07
N CYS A 150 -2.62 -38.92 6.59
CA CYS A 150 -1.30 -39.43 6.96
C CYS A 150 -0.20 -38.41 6.64
N ALA A 151 -0.24 -37.82 5.45
CA ALA A 151 0.65 -36.74 5.02
C ALA A 151 0.41 -35.40 5.73
N THR A 152 -0.52 -35.32 6.68
CA THR A 152 -0.89 -34.09 7.41
C THR A 152 -1.31 -32.93 6.50
N LEU A 153 -1.83 -33.22 5.31
CA LEU A 153 -2.34 -32.24 4.33
C LEU A 153 -3.81 -31.92 4.56
N LEU A 154 -4.60 -32.92 4.95
CA LEU A 154 -6.00 -32.79 5.33
C LEU A 154 -6.21 -33.23 6.79
N GLU A 155 -7.30 -32.75 7.38
CA GLU A 155 -7.77 -33.17 8.70
C GLU A 155 -9.31 -33.26 8.74
N GLY A 156 -9.81 -33.93 9.78
CA GLY A 156 -11.23 -34.12 10.03
C GLY A 156 -11.79 -35.48 9.56
N GLU A 157 -12.86 -35.92 10.22
CA GLU A 157 -13.55 -37.19 9.95
C GLU A 157 -14.92 -36.96 9.30
N GLY A 158 -15.82 -36.20 9.94
CA GLY A 158 -17.16 -35.88 9.41
C GLY A 158 -17.14 -34.72 8.41
N THR A 159 -16.29 -33.73 8.65
CA THR A 159 -16.02 -32.63 7.72
C THR A 159 -14.52 -32.62 7.41
N ILE A 160 -14.19 -32.46 6.13
CA ILE A 160 -12.83 -32.50 5.62
C ILE A 160 -12.35 -31.08 5.34
N ARG A 161 -11.16 -30.76 5.83
CA ARG A 161 -10.49 -29.48 5.58
C ARG A 161 -8.99 -29.64 5.40
N PHE A 162 -8.35 -28.65 4.79
CA PHE A 162 -6.90 -28.57 4.81
C PHE A 162 -6.40 -28.32 6.24
N SER A 163 -5.28 -28.93 6.60
CA SER A 163 -4.66 -28.75 7.92
C SER A 163 -4.19 -27.31 8.16
N HIS A 164 -4.03 -26.54 7.09
CA HIS A 164 -3.78 -25.11 7.15
C HIS A 164 -4.33 -24.39 5.92
N GLN A 165 -4.83 -23.17 6.10
CA GLN A 165 -5.40 -22.34 5.01
C GLN A 165 -4.40 -22.11 3.86
N LEU A 166 -3.14 -21.82 4.19
CA LEU A 166 -2.07 -21.65 3.19
C LEU A 166 -1.86 -22.90 2.30
N LEU A 167 -2.12 -24.11 2.80
CA LEU A 167 -2.07 -25.32 1.95
C LEU A 167 -3.23 -25.33 0.96
N GLN A 168 -4.44 -24.99 1.40
CA GLN A 168 -5.58 -24.85 0.51
C GLN A 168 -5.27 -23.83 -0.60
N GLU A 169 -4.75 -22.66 -0.24
CA GLU A 169 -4.39 -21.61 -1.20
C GLU A 169 -3.30 -22.05 -2.18
N TYR A 170 -2.30 -22.81 -1.72
CA TYR A 170 -1.28 -23.41 -2.58
C TYR A 170 -1.85 -24.43 -3.57
N PHE A 171 -2.67 -25.37 -3.11
CA PHE A 171 -3.26 -26.38 -4.00
C PHE A 171 -4.27 -25.75 -4.97
N ALA A 172 -4.99 -24.71 -4.55
CA ALA A 172 -5.82 -23.90 -5.44
C ALA A 172 -4.97 -23.18 -6.50
N ALA A 173 -3.82 -22.60 -6.12
CA ALA A 173 -2.88 -21.98 -7.05
C ALA A 173 -2.34 -22.97 -8.10
N ARG A 174 -2.08 -24.23 -7.72
CA ARG A 174 -1.68 -25.28 -8.67
C ARG A 174 -2.78 -25.59 -9.68
N TYR A 175 -4.04 -25.67 -9.24
CA TYR A 175 -5.17 -25.82 -10.15
C TYR A 175 -5.25 -24.63 -11.12
N MET A 176 -5.14 -23.41 -10.60
CA MET A 176 -5.16 -22.19 -11.39
C MET A 176 -4.04 -22.16 -12.44
N LYS A 177 -2.84 -22.66 -12.11
CA LYS A 177 -1.71 -22.75 -13.04
C LYS A 177 -2.07 -23.59 -14.26
N VAL A 178 -2.61 -24.80 -14.05
CA VAL A 178 -3.01 -25.72 -15.13
C VAL A 178 -4.08 -25.08 -16.03
N GLU A 179 -5.10 -24.47 -15.44
CA GLU A 179 -6.17 -23.84 -16.21
C GLU A 179 -5.70 -22.57 -16.95
N LEU A 180 -4.78 -21.80 -16.37
CA LEU A 180 -4.19 -20.62 -17.01
C LEU A 180 -3.25 -20.98 -18.16
N GLU A 181 -2.47 -22.05 -18.02
CA GLU A 181 -1.64 -22.59 -19.10
C GLU A 181 -2.49 -23.09 -20.26
N ALA A 182 -3.64 -23.71 -19.94
CA ALA A 182 -4.60 -24.17 -20.92
C ALA A 182 -5.53 -23.08 -21.49
N GLY A 183 -5.46 -21.83 -20.99
CA GLY A 183 -6.30 -20.72 -21.44
C GLY A 183 -7.77 -20.83 -21.06
N ARG A 184 -8.11 -21.60 -20.01
CA ARG A 184 -9.49 -21.85 -19.55
C ARG A 184 -9.89 -21.04 -18.31
N LEU A 185 -8.98 -20.24 -17.77
CA LEU A 185 -9.23 -19.42 -16.58
C LEU A 185 -9.12 -17.92 -16.92
N PRO A 186 -10.20 -17.27 -17.40
CA PRO A 186 -10.22 -15.82 -17.48
C PRO A 186 -10.19 -15.21 -16.07
N ALA A 187 -9.57 -14.04 -15.91
CA ALA A 187 -9.37 -13.44 -14.61
C ALA A 187 -10.70 -13.06 -13.95
N GLU A 188 -11.68 -12.67 -14.77
CA GLU A 188 -13.04 -12.31 -14.39
C GLU A 188 -13.83 -13.48 -13.79
N ALA A 189 -13.44 -14.73 -14.04
CA ALA A 189 -14.06 -15.89 -13.40
C ALA A 189 -13.75 -15.96 -11.90
N ILE A 190 -12.61 -15.40 -11.47
CA ILE A 190 -12.19 -15.33 -10.06
C ILE A 190 -12.50 -13.94 -9.50
N TRP A 191 -12.09 -12.92 -10.25
CA TRP A 191 -12.24 -11.51 -9.93
C TRP A 191 -13.46 -10.97 -10.67
N GLN A 192 -14.65 -11.40 -10.27
CA GLN A 192 -15.87 -10.66 -10.62
C GLN A 192 -15.67 -9.20 -10.25
N ARG A 193 -16.35 -8.24 -10.93
CA ARG A 193 -16.25 -6.79 -10.65
C ARG A 193 -16.59 -6.50 -9.19
N THR A 194 -15.58 -6.68 -8.36
CA THR A 194 -15.61 -6.51 -6.92
C THR A 194 -15.28 -5.05 -6.70
N GLU A 195 -15.93 -4.46 -5.70
CA GLU A 195 -15.60 -3.09 -5.32
C GLU A 195 -14.09 -3.01 -5.05
N PRO A 196 -13.37 -2.05 -5.64
CA PRO A 196 -11.94 -1.91 -5.44
C PRO A 196 -11.58 -1.93 -3.95
N GLY A 197 -10.64 -2.79 -3.55
CA GLY A 197 -10.22 -2.98 -2.16
C GLY A 197 -11.00 -4.02 -1.34
N LYS A 198 -12.08 -4.62 -1.88
CA LYS A 198 -12.78 -5.72 -1.20
C LYS A 198 -12.02 -7.04 -1.39
N ARG A 199 -11.76 -7.73 -0.27
CA ARG A 199 -11.11 -9.04 -0.32
C ARG A 199 -12.05 -10.13 -0.84
N THR A 200 -11.53 -11.01 -1.67
CA THR A 200 -12.25 -12.16 -2.26
C THR A 200 -11.77 -13.50 -1.68
N GLY A 201 -10.62 -13.51 -1.01
CA GLY A 201 -9.96 -14.71 -0.52
C GLY A 201 -9.02 -15.36 -1.53
N TRP A 202 -8.98 -14.87 -2.78
CA TRP A 202 -8.10 -15.38 -3.84
C TRP A 202 -6.74 -14.71 -3.90
N GLU A 203 -6.49 -13.68 -3.08
CA GLU A 203 -5.27 -12.87 -3.13
C GLU A 203 -4.04 -13.73 -2.88
N GLU A 204 -4.06 -14.56 -1.85
CA GLU A 204 -2.90 -15.37 -1.48
C GLU A 204 -2.65 -16.52 -2.47
N ALA A 205 -3.73 -17.17 -2.94
CA ALA A 205 -3.64 -18.17 -4.00
C ALA A 205 -3.03 -17.58 -5.29
N THR A 206 -3.36 -16.32 -5.61
CA THR A 206 -2.81 -15.64 -6.79
C THR A 206 -1.32 -15.27 -6.60
N VAL A 207 -0.91 -14.86 -5.41
CA VAL A 207 0.52 -14.63 -5.08
C VAL A 207 1.32 -15.93 -5.16
N LEU A 208 0.76 -17.04 -4.67
CA LEU A 208 1.38 -18.36 -4.78
C LEU A 208 1.42 -18.84 -6.23
N LEU A 209 0.38 -18.59 -7.02
CA LEU A 209 0.35 -18.85 -8.46
C LEU A 209 1.51 -18.15 -9.16
N ALA A 210 1.74 -16.86 -8.89
CA ALA A 210 2.90 -16.14 -9.42
C ALA A 210 4.22 -16.82 -9.01
N GLY A 211 4.35 -17.27 -7.76
CA GLY A 211 5.53 -18.01 -7.29
C GLY A 211 5.80 -19.33 -8.04
N LEU A 212 4.75 -20.01 -8.49
CA LEU A 212 4.86 -21.23 -9.31
C LEU A 212 5.39 -20.97 -10.73
N TYR A 213 5.45 -19.71 -11.17
CA TYR A 213 6.15 -19.25 -12.38
C TYR A 213 7.51 -18.64 -11.99
N SER A 214 8.33 -19.43 -11.31
CA SER A 214 9.52 -18.98 -10.56
C SER A 214 10.45 -18.01 -11.32
N ASP A 215 10.76 -18.30 -12.60
CA ASP A 215 11.69 -17.48 -13.39
C ASP A 215 11.03 -16.24 -14.01
N ASP A 216 9.76 -16.36 -14.42
CA ASP A 216 9.01 -15.26 -15.04
C ASP A 216 7.50 -15.40 -14.78
N CYS A 217 6.97 -14.60 -13.85
CA CYS A 217 5.55 -14.56 -13.56
C CYS A 217 4.74 -13.58 -14.44
N THR A 218 5.31 -13.08 -15.55
CA THR A 218 4.65 -12.18 -16.51
C THR A 218 3.24 -12.64 -16.89
N ARG A 219 3.05 -13.93 -17.15
CA ARG A 219 1.74 -14.50 -17.50
C ARG A 219 0.67 -14.24 -16.44
N VAL A 220 1.04 -14.34 -15.17
CA VAL A 220 0.12 -14.13 -14.03
C VAL A 220 -0.17 -12.63 -13.86
N LEU A 221 0.84 -11.79 -14.06
CA LEU A 221 0.67 -10.33 -13.99
C LEU A 221 -0.26 -9.82 -15.09
N GLU A 222 -0.05 -10.26 -16.33
CA GLU A 222 -0.90 -9.94 -17.48
C GLU A 222 -2.34 -10.41 -17.30
N TRP A 223 -2.50 -11.56 -16.66
CA TRP A 223 -3.80 -12.11 -16.36
C TRP A 223 -4.57 -11.24 -15.34
N VAL A 224 -3.93 -10.75 -14.28
CA VAL A 224 -4.66 -10.14 -13.14
C VAL A 224 -4.64 -8.60 -13.10
N GLU A 225 -3.68 -7.93 -13.73
CA GLU A 225 -3.49 -6.47 -13.57
C GLU A 225 -4.67 -5.61 -14.04
N GLY A 226 -5.36 -6.04 -15.10
CA GLY A 226 -6.52 -5.34 -15.64
C GLY A 226 -7.72 -5.35 -14.69
N VAL A 227 -7.92 -6.46 -13.97
CA VAL A 227 -9.07 -6.67 -13.07
C VAL A 227 -8.77 -6.31 -11.62
N ASN A 228 -7.53 -6.53 -11.15
CA ASN A 228 -7.11 -6.27 -9.78
C ASN A 228 -5.62 -5.85 -9.71
N PRO A 229 -5.33 -4.55 -9.85
CA PRO A 229 -3.94 -4.07 -9.85
C PRO A 229 -3.25 -4.26 -8.49
N GLU A 230 -3.99 -4.27 -7.38
CA GLU A 230 -3.41 -4.48 -6.03
C GLU A 230 -2.88 -5.90 -5.87
N VAL A 231 -3.61 -6.89 -6.41
CA VAL A 231 -3.16 -8.29 -6.42
C VAL A 231 -1.98 -8.48 -7.37
N ALA A 232 -1.97 -7.83 -8.53
CA ALA A 232 -0.80 -7.82 -9.41
C ALA A 232 0.44 -7.26 -8.70
N ALA A 233 0.30 -6.13 -8.00
CA ALA A 233 1.38 -5.56 -7.20
C ALA A 233 1.83 -6.50 -6.06
N ALA A 234 0.89 -7.18 -5.41
CA ALA A 234 1.22 -8.20 -4.42
C ALA A 234 2.00 -9.38 -5.04
N CYS A 235 1.67 -9.80 -6.25
CA CYS A 235 2.41 -10.84 -6.97
C CYS A 235 3.85 -10.38 -7.26
N LEU A 236 4.04 -9.16 -7.75
CA LEU A 236 5.36 -8.57 -8.01
C LEU A 236 6.26 -8.60 -6.76
N VAL A 237 5.71 -8.25 -5.60
CA VAL A 237 6.51 -7.99 -4.38
C VAL A 237 6.65 -9.21 -3.49
N ARG A 238 5.59 -10.04 -3.39
CA ARG A 238 5.48 -11.09 -2.37
C ARG A 238 5.69 -12.48 -2.91
N SER A 239 5.60 -12.73 -4.22
CA SER A 239 5.76 -14.08 -4.77
C SER A 239 7.21 -14.58 -4.68
N GLY A 240 8.17 -13.67 -4.84
CA GLY A 240 9.60 -13.97 -5.02
C GLY A 240 9.94 -14.47 -6.43
N ALA A 241 8.98 -14.49 -7.36
CA ALA A 241 9.23 -14.88 -8.75
C ALA A 241 9.92 -13.77 -9.54
N GLY A 242 10.71 -14.16 -10.55
CA GLY A 242 11.28 -13.24 -11.51
C GLY A 242 10.20 -12.58 -12.37
N VAL A 243 10.52 -11.40 -12.87
CA VAL A 243 9.69 -10.63 -13.80
C VAL A 243 10.63 -9.93 -14.76
N ASN A 244 10.37 -10.08 -16.06
CA ASN A 244 11.19 -9.40 -17.05
C ASN A 244 11.01 -7.85 -16.97
N ALA A 245 12.05 -7.11 -17.39
CA ALA A 245 12.06 -5.66 -17.25
C ALA A 245 11.00 -4.96 -18.13
N GLU A 246 10.65 -5.55 -19.26
CA GLU A 246 9.66 -5.01 -20.21
C GLU A 246 8.25 -5.03 -19.62
N THR A 247 7.83 -6.16 -19.03
CA THR A 247 6.57 -6.31 -18.29
C THR A 247 6.50 -5.30 -17.16
N ARG A 248 7.59 -5.14 -16.39
CA ARG A 248 7.63 -4.16 -15.29
C ARG A 248 7.44 -2.72 -15.79
N ALA A 249 8.10 -2.36 -16.89
CA ALA A 249 7.96 -1.04 -17.50
C ALA A 249 6.56 -0.81 -18.07
N ARG A 250 5.96 -1.82 -18.72
CA ARG A 250 4.60 -1.77 -19.24
C ARG A 250 3.57 -1.60 -18.13
N LEU A 251 3.69 -2.35 -17.04
CA LEU A 251 2.81 -2.21 -15.87
C LEU A 251 2.91 -0.81 -15.25
N GLN A 252 4.13 -0.30 -15.08
CA GLN A 252 4.35 1.06 -14.59
C GLN A 252 3.64 2.09 -15.49
N ALA A 253 3.88 2.05 -16.80
CA ALA A 253 3.27 2.99 -17.75
C ALA A 253 1.73 2.91 -17.75
N ALA A 254 1.19 1.69 -17.80
CA ALA A 254 -0.25 1.45 -17.81
C ALA A 254 -0.93 1.94 -16.52
N TRP A 255 -0.35 1.64 -15.35
CA TRP A 255 -0.91 2.07 -14.07
C TRP A 255 -0.78 3.59 -13.86
N LEU A 256 0.32 4.21 -14.27
CA LEU A 256 0.45 5.66 -14.22
C LEU A 256 -0.60 6.36 -15.09
N GLN A 257 -0.84 5.84 -16.30
CA GLN A 257 -1.91 6.36 -17.15
C GLN A 257 -3.27 6.20 -16.46
N ARG A 258 -3.62 4.98 -16.01
CA ARG A 258 -4.90 4.70 -15.34
C ARG A 258 -5.12 5.55 -14.09
N LEU A 259 -4.06 5.91 -13.37
CA LEU A 259 -4.16 6.76 -12.18
C LEU A 259 -4.69 8.17 -12.48
N THR A 260 -4.34 8.73 -13.65
CA THR A 260 -4.61 10.15 -13.99
C THR A 260 -5.53 10.35 -15.20
N ASP A 261 -5.78 9.32 -16.01
CA ASP A 261 -6.68 9.38 -17.15
C ASP A 261 -8.14 9.22 -16.69
N VAL A 262 -8.76 10.35 -16.35
CA VAL A 262 -10.13 10.41 -15.80
C VAL A 262 -11.20 10.13 -16.84
N GLU A 263 -10.86 10.22 -18.13
CA GLU A 263 -11.78 9.87 -19.21
C GLU A 263 -11.83 8.35 -19.39
N ALA A 264 -10.66 7.69 -19.37
CA ALA A 264 -10.56 6.23 -19.46
C ALA A 264 -10.97 5.51 -18.17
N GLU A 265 -10.65 6.08 -17.00
CA GLU A 265 -10.94 5.50 -15.67
C GLU A 265 -11.66 6.53 -14.78
N PRO A 266 -12.97 6.79 -15.00
CA PRO A 266 -13.69 7.85 -14.30
C PRO A 266 -13.88 7.58 -12.79
N ASP A 267 -13.95 6.32 -12.37
CA ASP A 267 -14.19 5.94 -10.98
C ASP A 267 -12.93 6.15 -10.10
N PRO A 268 -12.92 7.13 -9.17
CA PRO A 268 -11.77 7.38 -8.30
C PRO A 268 -11.44 6.19 -7.39
N ARG A 269 -12.38 5.28 -7.11
CA ARG A 269 -12.10 4.07 -6.31
C ARG A 269 -11.18 3.11 -7.04
N VAL A 270 -11.36 2.97 -8.35
CA VAL A 270 -10.48 2.14 -9.20
C VAL A 270 -9.10 2.79 -9.31
N ARG A 271 -9.06 4.10 -9.59
CA ARG A 271 -7.79 4.85 -9.63
C ARG A 271 -7.05 4.82 -8.30
N ALA A 272 -7.76 4.85 -7.17
CA ALA A 272 -7.14 4.70 -5.84
C ALA A 272 -6.49 3.33 -5.65
N ALA A 273 -7.12 2.24 -6.13
CA ALA A 273 -6.50 0.91 -6.11
C ALA A 273 -5.24 0.84 -6.98
N VAL A 274 -5.24 1.49 -8.15
CA VAL A 274 -4.05 1.64 -9.00
C VAL A 274 -2.95 2.43 -8.28
N GLY A 275 -3.29 3.51 -7.58
CA GLY A 275 -2.36 4.29 -6.78
C GLY A 275 -1.68 3.47 -5.68
N ARG A 276 -2.44 2.62 -4.98
CA ARG A 276 -1.90 1.67 -3.98
C ARG A 276 -1.02 0.61 -4.63
N ALA A 277 -1.42 0.08 -5.79
CA ALA A 277 -0.62 -0.88 -6.54
C ALA A 277 0.75 -0.32 -6.95
N LEU A 278 0.78 0.91 -7.46
CA LEU A 278 2.01 1.65 -7.78
C LEU A 278 2.91 1.82 -6.55
N ALA A 279 2.32 2.16 -5.39
CA ALA A 279 3.05 2.32 -4.14
C ALA A 279 3.67 1.00 -3.65
N VAL A 280 2.88 -0.07 -3.62
CA VAL A 280 3.31 -1.41 -3.17
C VAL A 280 4.43 -1.93 -4.05
N ALA A 281 4.28 -1.83 -5.37
CA ALA A 281 5.25 -2.32 -6.34
C ALA A 281 6.51 -1.42 -6.47
N GLY A 282 6.52 -0.23 -5.84
CA GLY A 282 7.59 0.75 -6.01
C GLY A 282 7.71 1.23 -7.46
N LEU A 283 6.57 1.44 -8.13
CA LEU A 283 6.47 1.83 -9.54
C LEU A 283 5.93 3.25 -9.73
N ASP A 284 5.56 3.98 -8.69
CA ASP A 284 5.20 5.40 -8.82
C ASP A 284 6.48 6.25 -8.95
N ASN A 285 6.75 6.76 -10.15
CA ASN A 285 7.90 7.61 -10.45
C ASN A 285 7.48 9.03 -10.85
N ARG A 286 6.24 9.44 -10.54
CA ARG A 286 5.76 10.78 -10.84
C ARG A 286 6.60 11.80 -10.08
N ARG A 287 6.96 12.90 -10.76
CA ARG A 287 7.67 14.03 -10.15
C ARG A 287 6.85 14.60 -9.00
N GLY A 288 7.52 14.96 -7.90
CA GLY A 288 6.85 15.53 -6.73
C GLY A 288 6.32 14.49 -5.72
N VAL A 289 6.44 13.19 -5.99
CA VAL A 289 5.84 12.12 -5.17
C VAL A 289 6.86 11.37 -4.32
N GLY A 290 8.04 11.10 -4.88
CA GLY A 290 9.08 10.28 -4.27
C GLY A 290 10.29 11.07 -3.80
N ILE A 291 11.44 10.40 -3.82
CA ILE A 291 12.76 10.96 -3.52
C ILE A 291 13.61 11.02 -4.79
N GLY A 292 14.49 12.02 -4.89
CA GLY A 292 15.47 12.17 -5.95
C GLY A 292 16.63 11.18 -5.85
N ALA A 293 17.50 11.20 -6.86
CA ALA A 293 18.69 10.35 -6.91
C ALA A 293 19.73 10.71 -5.81
N ASP A 294 19.64 11.91 -5.25
CA ASP A 294 20.41 12.40 -4.12
C ASP A 294 19.85 11.94 -2.76
N GLY A 295 18.73 11.20 -2.75
CA GLY A 295 18.06 10.73 -1.54
C GLY A 295 17.22 11.81 -0.85
N LEU A 296 17.10 13.00 -1.43
CA LEU A 296 16.27 14.08 -0.90
C LEU A 296 14.84 14.01 -1.46
N PRO A 297 13.84 14.61 -0.78
CA PRO A 297 12.48 14.73 -1.31
C PRO A 297 12.46 15.40 -2.69
N ASP A 298 11.88 14.74 -3.70
CA ASP A 298 11.61 15.38 -4.99
C ASP A 298 10.38 16.26 -4.83
N ILE A 299 10.59 17.58 -4.67
CA ILE A 299 9.50 18.56 -4.55
C ILE A 299 9.25 19.21 -5.91
N LEU A 300 8.02 19.04 -6.43
CA LEU A 300 7.58 19.73 -7.63
C LEU A 300 6.94 21.08 -7.27
N TRP A 301 7.72 22.14 -7.43
CA TRP A 301 7.31 23.52 -7.16
C TRP A 301 6.41 24.09 -8.26
N VAL A 302 5.27 24.67 -7.86
CA VAL A 302 4.34 25.41 -8.74
C VAL A 302 4.39 26.88 -8.36
N GLU A 303 4.65 27.75 -9.33
CA GLU A 303 4.68 29.20 -9.12
C GLU A 303 3.27 29.74 -8.93
N ILE A 304 3.06 30.51 -7.86
CA ILE A 304 1.82 31.23 -7.59
C ILE A 304 2.09 32.72 -7.79
N PRO A 305 1.48 33.36 -8.81
CA PRO A 305 1.73 34.76 -9.12
C PRO A 305 1.45 35.69 -7.93
N GLY A 306 2.33 36.66 -7.72
CA GLY A 306 2.11 37.74 -6.76
C GLY A 306 0.93 38.64 -7.16
N GLY A 307 0.36 39.35 -6.18
CA GLY A 307 -0.69 40.34 -6.42
C GLY A 307 -1.84 40.28 -5.42
N LYS A 308 -2.76 41.23 -5.60
CA LYS A 308 -3.98 41.39 -4.79
C LYS A 308 -4.96 40.25 -5.02
N CYS A 309 -5.51 39.73 -3.94
CA CYS A 309 -6.57 38.73 -3.94
C CYS A 309 -7.52 38.97 -2.78
N GLN A 310 -8.74 38.46 -2.91
CA GLN A 310 -9.68 38.36 -1.81
C GLN A 310 -9.43 37.06 -1.05
N LEU A 311 -9.26 37.17 0.27
CA LEU A 311 -9.28 36.04 1.21
C LEU A 311 -10.56 36.11 2.04
N GLY A 312 -11.11 34.95 2.39
CA GLY A 312 -12.39 34.80 3.08
C GLY A 312 -13.60 35.36 2.32
N GLY A 313 -14.76 35.35 2.97
CA GLY A 313 -16.03 35.79 2.40
C GLY A 313 -16.81 34.70 1.66
N ASP A 314 -16.58 33.43 1.99
CA ASP A 314 -17.41 32.29 1.59
C ASP A 314 -18.32 31.90 2.78
N GLU A 315 -19.55 32.37 2.79
CA GLU A 315 -20.51 32.19 3.90
C GLU A 315 -20.84 30.71 4.19
N ASP A 316 -20.62 29.83 3.22
CA ASP A 316 -20.86 28.39 3.35
C ASP A 316 -19.59 27.62 3.80
N ALA A 317 -18.44 28.28 3.86
CA ALA A 317 -17.19 27.67 4.34
C ALA A 317 -17.17 27.57 5.86
N TYR A 318 -16.51 26.51 6.36
CA TYR A 318 -16.42 26.26 7.80
C TYR A 318 -15.41 27.21 8.46
N ASP A 319 -15.85 27.91 9.50
CA ASP A 319 -15.06 28.88 10.29
C ASP A 319 -14.39 29.98 9.43
N ASP A 320 -15.01 30.36 8.31
CA ASP A 320 -14.44 31.35 7.39
C ASP A 320 -14.17 32.73 8.02
N LEU A 321 -13.17 33.43 7.47
CA LEU A 321 -12.88 34.81 7.81
C LEU A 321 -13.72 35.80 7.01
N PRO A 322 -13.99 37.00 7.53
CA PRO A 322 -14.56 38.08 6.73
C PRO A 322 -13.71 38.36 5.48
N ALA A 323 -14.38 38.67 4.37
CA ALA A 323 -13.71 39.05 3.13
C ALA A 323 -12.70 40.18 3.36
N GLN A 324 -11.45 39.94 2.96
CA GLN A 324 -10.36 40.90 3.07
C GLN A 324 -9.55 40.94 1.77
N GLU A 325 -9.29 42.14 1.25
CA GLU A 325 -8.32 42.33 0.17
C GLU A 325 -6.90 42.31 0.77
N VAL A 326 -6.07 41.37 0.29
CA VAL A 326 -4.68 41.20 0.73
C VAL A 326 -3.79 41.15 -0.50
N GLU A 327 -2.62 41.76 -0.41
CA GLU A 327 -1.57 41.61 -1.41
C GLU A 327 -0.58 40.56 -0.94
N VAL A 328 -0.58 39.41 -1.63
CA VAL A 328 0.34 38.31 -1.32
C VAL A 328 1.46 38.31 -2.37
N PRO A 329 2.74 38.27 -1.97
CA PRO A 329 3.86 38.18 -2.91
C PRO A 329 3.80 36.94 -3.81
N ILE A 330 4.70 36.88 -4.80
CA ILE A 330 4.96 35.66 -5.54
C ILE A 330 5.60 34.62 -4.61
N PHE A 331 5.26 33.35 -4.79
CA PHE A 331 5.88 32.23 -4.07
C PHE A 331 5.73 30.95 -4.90
N TRP A 332 6.36 29.86 -4.45
CA TRP A 332 6.19 28.54 -5.04
C TRP A 332 5.63 27.57 -4.01
N LEU A 333 4.52 26.92 -4.34
CA LEU A 333 3.89 25.91 -3.49
C LEU A 333 4.21 24.51 -4.02
N ALA A 334 4.44 23.55 -3.12
CA ALA A 334 4.53 22.15 -3.53
C ALA A 334 3.21 21.73 -4.21
N LYS A 335 3.33 21.07 -5.37
CA LYS A 335 2.17 20.59 -6.15
C LYS A 335 1.28 19.66 -5.33
N TYR A 336 1.89 18.85 -4.46
CA TYR A 336 1.26 17.84 -3.62
C TYR A 336 1.56 18.07 -2.14
N PRO A 337 0.74 17.54 -1.23
CA PRO A 337 1.13 17.31 0.15
C PRO A 337 2.43 16.50 0.24
N VAL A 338 3.20 16.69 1.31
CA VAL A 338 4.40 15.88 1.56
C VAL A 338 3.98 14.42 1.69
N THR A 339 4.65 13.51 0.98
CA THR A 339 4.30 12.09 0.96
C THR A 339 5.02 11.29 2.05
N ASN A 340 4.56 10.08 2.33
CA ASN A 340 5.25 9.15 3.22
C ASN A 340 6.68 8.81 2.76
N TRP A 341 6.94 8.70 1.44
CA TRP A 341 8.29 8.47 0.94
C TRP A 341 9.21 9.67 1.18
N GLN A 342 8.71 10.89 0.98
CA GLN A 342 9.46 12.11 1.26
C GLN A 342 9.73 12.27 2.76
N TRP A 343 8.74 11.98 3.61
CA TRP A 343 8.89 11.93 5.05
C TRP A 343 9.93 10.89 5.51
N ALA A 344 9.95 9.71 4.87
CA ALA A 344 10.92 8.66 5.20
C ALA A 344 12.37 9.13 5.00
N ALA A 345 12.65 10.03 4.05
CA ALA A 345 13.98 10.62 3.89
C ALA A 345 14.38 11.50 5.09
N PHE A 346 13.46 12.28 5.65
CA PHE A 346 13.69 13.05 6.87
C PHE A 346 14.03 12.15 8.06
N VAL A 347 13.26 11.08 8.25
CA VAL A 347 13.52 10.11 9.33
C VAL A 347 14.85 9.41 9.13
N ALA A 348 15.14 8.92 7.92
CA ALA A 348 16.37 8.20 7.61
C ALA A 348 17.64 9.08 7.77
N ASP A 349 17.50 10.38 7.60
CA ASP A 349 18.58 11.37 7.73
C ASP A 349 18.67 11.99 9.14
N GLY A 350 18.17 11.29 10.16
CA GLY A 350 18.31 11.68 11.57
C GLY A 350 17.37 12.81 12.00
N GLY A 351 16.20 12.92 11.38
CA GLY A 351 15.25 14.01 11.58
C GLY A 351 14.77 14.18 13.03
N TYR A 352 14.60 13.09 13.78
CA TYR A 352 14.18 13.12 15.19
C TYR A 352 15.37 13.13 16.16
N GLU A 353 16.54 12.73 15.69
CA GLU A 353 17.79 12.63 16.44
C GLU A 353 18.55 13.96 16.47
N THR A 354 18.36 14.81 15.46
CA THR A 354 19.09 16.07 15.31
C THR A 354 18.34 17.23 15.99
N ASP A 355 18.79 17.64 17.17
CA ASP A 355 18.11 18.66 17.99
C ASP A 355 17.99 20.06 17.32
N GLU A 356 18.84 20.37 16.34
CA GLU A 356 18.78 21.64 15.60
C GLU A 356 17.41 21.86 14.93
N TRP A 357 16.81 20.81 14.37
CA TRP A 357 15.51 20.90 13.70
C TRP A 357 14.39 21.25 14.70
N TRP A 358 14.59 20.92 15.97
CA TRP A 358 13.61 21.03 17.05
C TRP A 358 13.81 22.26 17.93
N ALA A 359 14.76 23.15 17.62
CA ALA A 359 15.03 24.33 18.43
C ALA A 359 13.76 25.19 18.63
N GLY A 360 13.29 25.30 19.88
CA GLY A 360 12.07 26.03 20.23
C GLY A 360 10.76 25.34 19.85
N LEU A 361 10.78 24.05 19.52
CA LEU A 361 9.63 23.20 19.23
C LEU A 361 9.51 22.10 20.28
N GLU A 362 8.30 21.59 20.49
CA GLU A 362 8.12 20.34 21.23
C GLU A 362 8.53 19.16 20.33
N LYS A 363 9.35 18.24 20.84
CA LYS A 363 9.80 17.05 20.11
C LYS A 363 9.03 15.82 20.56
N PRO A 364 8.04 15.34 19.78
CA PRO A 364 7.31 14.14 20.12
C PRO A 364 8.12 12.88 19.76
N LYS A 365 7.63 11.71 20.20
CA LYS A 365 8.12 10.43 19.68
C LYS A 365 7.58 10.20 18.27
N PRO A 366 8.37 9.66 17.32
CA PRO A 366 7.88 9.26 16.01
C PRO A 366 6.66 8.35 16.13
N ASP A 367 5.73 8.47 15.18
CA ASP A 367 4.52 7.67 15.10
C ASP A 367 4.25 7.26 13.65
N ASP A 368 3.61 6.11 13.50
CA ASP A 368 3.30 5.57 12.19
C ASP A 368 2.10 6.29 11.59
N PRO A 369 2.06 6.51 10.25
CA PRO A 369 0.87 7.04 9.63
C PRO A 369 -0.24 5.99 9.69
N SER A 370 -1.49 6.45 9.77
CA SER A 370 -2.67 5.60 9.63
C SER A 370 -2.68 4.90 8.27
N TRP A 371 -2.17 5.56 7.23
CA TRP A 371 -2.09 5.03 5.87
C TRP A 371 -0.63 4.99 5.39
N THR A 372 -0.08 3.78 5.22
CA THR A 372 1.37 3.56 5.09
C THR A 372 1.90 3.51 3.65
N TYR A 373 1.05 3.72 2.65
CA TYR A 373 1.47 3.74 1.24
C TYR A 373 2.39 4.94 0.98
N GLY A 374 3.52 4.69 0.32
CA GLY A 374 4.59 5.69 0.20
C GLY A 374 4.22 6.95 -0.60
N ASN A 375 3.31 6.83 -1.57
CA ASN A 375 2.80 7.94 -2.38
C ASN A 375 1.53 8.62 -1.80
N HIS A 376 1.08 8.21 -0.60
CA HIS A 376 0.02 8.92 0.11
C HIS A 376 0.61 10.10 0.90
N PRO A 377 -0.19 11.13 1.21
CA PRO A 377 0.21 12.19 2.12
C PRO A 377 0.70 11.63 3.46
N ARG A 378 1.76 12.22 3.99
CA ARG A 378 2.16 12.02 5.38
C ARG A 378 1.17 12.74 6.28
N GLU A 379 0.31 11.96 6.90
CA GLU A 379 -0.61 12.40 7.96
C GLU A 379 -0.15 11.85 9.33
N THR A 380 -0.94 12.06 10.40
CA THR A 380 -0.55 11.73 11.79
C THR A 380 0.78 12.41 12.12
N VAL A 381 0.86 13.71 11.80
CA VAL A 381 1.97 14.59 12.17
C VAL A 381 1.41 15.83 12.83
N ASP A 382 2.11 16.29 13.86
CA ASP A 382 1.77 17.53 14.52
C ASP A 382 2.43 18.73 13.80
N TRP A 383 2.11 19.95 14.26
CA TRP A 383 2.63 21.16 13.64
C TRP A 383 4.15 21.33 13.88
N HIS A 384 4.65 20.85 15.02
CA HIS A 384 6.08 20.91 15.36
C HIS A 384 6.91 20.01 14.44
N GLU A 385 6.44 18.80 14.19
CA GLU A 385 6.98 17.83 13.24
C GLU A 385 7.05 18.40 11.82
N ALA A 386 5.95 18.97 11.33
CA ALA A 386 5.90 19.59 10.01
C ALA A 386 6.88 20.78 9.90
N THR A 387 7.03 21.56 10.97
CA THR A 387 7.99 22.66 11.04
C THR A 387 9.45 22.17 11.08
N ALA A 388 9.73 21.12 11.86
CA ALA A 388 11.05 20.48 11.94
C ALA A 388 11.47 19.90 10.58
N TYR A 389 10.54 19.25 9.88
CA TYR A 389 10.75 18.77 8.51
C TYR A 389 11.13 19.92 7.56
N CYS A 390 10.44 21.06 7.62
CA CYS A 390 10.78 22.21 6.79
C CYS A 390 12.19 22.77 7.09
N ARG A 391 12.58 22.79 8.38
CA ARG A 391 13.92 23.24 8.80
C ARG A 391 15.04 22.31 8.34
N TRP A 392 14.79 21.01 8.35
CA TRP A 392 15.68 20.02 7.76
C TRP A 392 15.77 20.21 6.24
N LEU A 393 14.61 20.32 5.57
CA LEU A 393 14.56 20.41 4.11
C LEU A 393 15.24 21.68 3.58
N ARG A 394 15.02 22.85 4.22
CA ARG A 394 15.74 24.09 3.85
C ARG A 394 17.26 23.94 3.99
N ALA A 395 17.72 23.24 5.02
CA ALA A 395 19.15 23.03 5.26
C ALA A 395 19.76 22.11 4.20
N ARG A 396 19.02 21.10 3.74
CA ARG A 396 19.43 20.21 2.66
C ARG A 396 19.39 20.86 1.28
N LEU A 397 18.38 21.69 1.01
CA LEU A 397 18.19 22.33 -0.30
C LEU A 397 18.97 23.65 -0.47
N GLY A 398 19.40 24.28 0.63
CA GLY A 398 20.18 25.52 0.59
C GLY A 398 19.37 26.78 0.25
N TYR A 399 18.04 26.71 0.30
CA TYR A 399 17.14 27.85 0.14
C TYR A 399 15.95 27.73 1.09
N GLU A 400 15.23 28.84 1.29
CA GLU A 400 14.15 28.90 2.27
C GLU A 400 12.98 27.97 1.90
N VAL A 401 12.59 27.14 2.87
CA VAL A 401 11.43 26.26 2.82
C VAL A 401 10.74 26.29 4.18
N ARG A 402 9.41 26.45 4.16
CA ARG A 402 8.57 26.49 5.36
C ARG A 402 7.17 25.97 5.08
N LEU A 403 6.35 25.89 6.13
CA LEU A 403 4.89 25.79 5.96
C LEU A 403 4.35 27.05 5.28
N PRO A 404 3.30 26.91 4.44
CA PRO A 404 2.60 28.08 3.90
C PRO A 404 1.98 28.90 5.02
N SER A 405 1.90 30.22 4.86
CA SER A 405 0.95 30.98 5.66
C SER A 405 -0.47 30.63 5.24
N GLU A 406 -1.45 30.91 6.08
CA GLU A 406 -2.86 30.72 5.73
C GLU A 406 -3.24 31.51 4.46
N GLU A 407 -2.72 32.72 4.32
CA GLU A 407 -2.95 33.60 3.17
C GLU A 407 -2.34 33.05 1.88
N GLU A 408 -1.12 32.49 1.95
CA GLU A 408 -0.49 31.83 0.80
C GLU A 408 -1.26 30.58 0.39
N TRP A 409 -1.68 29.77 1.36
CA TRP A 409 -2.45 28.56 1.11
C TRP A 409 -3.78 28.90 0.41
N GLU A 410 -4.54 29.84 0.98
CA GLU A 410 -5.85 30.19 0.44
C GLU A 410 -5.72 30.88 -0.93
N LYS A 411 -4.73 31.77 -1.10
CA LYS A 411 -4.47 32.36 -2.41
C LYS A 411 -4.16 31.31 -3.46
N ALA A 412 -3.37 30.29 -3.12
CA ALA A 412 -3.07 29.22 -4.08
C ALA A 412 -4.34 28.47 -4.48
N ALA A 413 -5.24 28.17 -3.54
CA ALA A 413 -6.50 27.51 -3.83
C ALA A 413 -7.46 28.40 -4.65
N ARG A 414 -7.71 29.62 -4.20
CA ARG A 414 -8.74 30.52 -4.75
C ARG A 414 -8.29 31.30 -5.98
N GLY A 415 -6.99 31.52 -6.12
CA GLY A 415 -6.42 32.46 -7.09
C GLY A 415 -6.89 33.90 -6.87
N THR A 416 -6.59 34.78 -7.82
CA THR A 416 -7.05 36.19 -7.79
C THR A 416 -8.55 36.34 -8.05
N ALA A 417 -9.18 35.33 -8.66
CA ALA A 417 -10.60 35.29 -8.94
C ALA A 417 -11.45 34.96 -7.70
N GLY A 418 -10.83 34.53 -6.60
CA GLY A 418 -11.56 34.22 -5.36
C GLY A 418 -12.44 32.98 -5.46
N ARG A 419 -12.02 31.94 -6.20
CA ARG A 419 -12.79 30.72 -6.45
C ARG A 419 -13.21 30.03 -5.15
N ILE A 420 -14.38 29.39 -5.13
CA ILE A 420 -14.86 28.63 -3.96
C ILE A 420 -14.06 27.34 -3.76
N PHE A 421 -13.80 26.61 -4.85
CA PHE A 421 -12.96 25.42 -4.90
C PHE A 421 -11.74 25.69 -5.80
N PRO A 422 -10.66 24.90 -5.68
CA PRO A 422 -9.47 25.06 -6.52
C PRO A 422 -9.77 25.12 -8.02
N TRP A 423 -10.76 24.34 -8.46
CA TRP A 423 -11.17 24.20 -9.86
C TRP A 423 -12.28 25.17 -10.31
N GLY A 424 -12.96 25.88 -9.40
CA GLY A 424 -14.07 26.76 -9.76
C GLY A 424 -15.06 27.01 -8.62
N ASP A 425 -16.24 27.53 -8.96
CA ASP A 425 -17.22 27.99 -7.96
C ASP A 425 -18.27 26.93 -7.59
N GLU A 426 -18.37 25.86 -8.37
CA GLU A 426 -19.31 24.76 -8.11
C GLU A 426 -18.58 23.51 -7.68
N TYR A 427 -19.17 22.78 -6.73
CA TYR A 427 -18.68 21.46 -6.37
C TYR A 427 -18.94 20.48 -7.50
N VAL A 428 -17.92 19.69 -7.86
CA VAL A 428 -18.03 18.64 -8.88
C VAL A 428 -17.65 17.30 -8.27
N SER A 429 -18.57 16.34 -8.32
CA SER A 429 -18.33 15.00 -7.78
C SER A 429 -17.13 14.32 -8.45
N GLY A 430 -16.29 13.69 -7.64
CA GLY A 430 -15.08 13.00 -8.08
C GLY A 430 -13.92 13.93 -8.42
N TYR A 431 -13.90 15.18 -7.93
CA TYR A 431 -12.78 16.12 -8.09
C TYR A 431 -11.88 16.23 -6.84
N ALA A 432 -12.29 15.62 -5.72
CA ALA A 432 -11.55 15.61 -4.47
C ALA A 432 -11.74 14.29 -3.72
N ASN A 433 -10.79 13.95 -2.84
CA ASN A 433 -10.97 12.85 -1.88
C ASN A 433 -11.67 13.36 -0.63
N ILE A 434 -13.00 13.27 -0.61
CA ILE A 434 -13.85 13.64 0.54
C ILE A 434 -14.93 12.57 0.76
N SER A 435 -15.69 12.69 1.85
CA SER A 435 -16.94 11.92 2.01
C SER A 435 -18.09 12.58 1.24
N GLU A 436 -18.31 12.20 -0.02
CA GLU A 436 -19.42 12.72 -0.83
C GLU A 436 -20.77 12.11 -0.45
N THR A 437 -20.74 11.01 0.29
CA THR A 437 -21.93 10.26 0.73
C THR A 437 -22.41 10.65 2.12
N TRP A 438 -21.81 11.66 2.74
CA TRP A 438 -22.11 12.03 4.12
C TRP A 438 -23.52 12.61 4.28
N SER A 439 -24.43 11.79 4.81
CA SER A 439 -25.79 12.10 5.26
C SER A 439 -26.47 13.31 4.58
N ASN A 440 -26.78 14.35 5.34
CA ASN A 440 -27.52 15.55 4.92
C ASN A 440 -26.76 16.47 3.94
N GLN A 441 -25.52 16.12 3.59
CA GLN A 441 -24.66 16.86 2.65
C GLN A 441 -24.13 15.95 1.55
N LYS A 442 -24.98 15.01 1.08
CA LYS A 442 -24.60 14.14 -0.03
C LYS A 442 -24.38 14.97 -1.30
N VAL A 443 -23.13 15.04 -1.74
CA VAL A 443 -22.69 15.77 -2.94
C VAL A 443 -22.25 14.84 -4.09
N GLY A 444 -22.30 13.52 -3.86
CA GLY A 444 -21.93 12.52 -4.87
C GLY A 444 -21.93 11.09 -4.32
N PRO A 445 -21.39 10.11 -5.08
CA PRO A 445 -21.44 8.70 -4.71
C PRO A 445 -20.12 8.20 -4.08
N TYR A 446 -19.06 9.00 -4.04
CA TYR A 446 -17.73 8.51 -3.67
C TYR A 446 -17.38 8.75 -2.20
N TYR A 447 -16.77 7.75 -1.57
CA TYR A 447 -16.16 7.89 -0.26
C TYR A 447 -15.08 6.81 -0.09
N LEU A 448 -13.81 7.21 -0.08
CA LEU A 448 -12.68 6.26 -0.01
C LEU A 448 -12.39 5.76 1.41
N GLN A 449 -12.83 6.51 2.45
CA GLN A 449 -12.59 6.19 3.87
C GLN A 449 -11.10 6.13 4.27
N GLN A 450 -10.21 6.74 3.46
CA GLN A 450 -8.77 6.79 3.67
C GLN A 450 -8.14 7.87 2.79
N THR A 451 -6.86 8.19 3.02
CA THR A 451 -6.10 9.01 2.07
C THR A 451 -5.92 8.28 0.74
N SER A 452 -5.68 9.05 -0.32
CA SER A 452 -5.33 8.52 -1.64
C SER A 452 -3.91 8.91 -2.01
N ALA A 453 -3.34 8.23 -3.00
CA ALA A 453 -2.12 8.68 -3.65
C ALA A 453 -2.25 10.16 -4.05
N VAL A 454 -1.21 10.95 -3.81
CA VAL A 454 -1.24 12.37 -4.17
C VAL A 454 -1.46 12.55 -5.67
N GLY A 455 -2.20 13.59 -6.05
CA GLY A 455 -2.55 13.89 -7.43
C GLY A 455 -3.50 12.87 -8.06
N LEU A 456 -4.24 12.10 -7.26
CA LEU A 456 -5.28 11.19 -7.77
C LEU A 456 -6.32 11.96 -8.58
N TYR A 457 -6.59 13.23 -8.28
CA TYR A 457 -7.65 14.03 -8.90
C TYR A 457 -7.08 15.13 -9.80
N PRO A 458 -6.52 14.83 -10.98
CA PRO A 458 -5.92 15.84 -11.85
C PRO A 458 -6.89 16.96 -12.28
N GLN A 459 -8.18 16.65 -12.37
CA GLN A 459 -9.27 17.60 -12.65
C GLN A 459 -9.57 18.55 -11.48
N GLY A 460 -9.14 18.21 -10.26
CA GLY A 460 -9.24 19.06 -9.07
C GLY A 460 -8.12 20.09 -8.94
N ALA A 461 -7.29 20.27 -9.98
CA ALA A 461 -6.19 21.22 -9.96
C ALA A 461 -6.64 22.67 -9.96
N THR A 462 -5.83 23.54 -9.38
CA THR A 462 -5.88 24.98 -9.69
C THR A 462 -5.44 25.23 -11.14
N PRO A 463 -5.75 26.38 -11.76
CA PRO A 463 -5.22 26.75 -13.07
C PRO A 463 -3.69 26.76 -13.15
N GLU A 464 -3.01 27.07 -12.04
CA GLU A 464 -1.55 27.02 -11.91
C GLU A 464 -1.02 25.57 -11.81
N GLY A 465 -1.88 24.61 -11.50
CA GLY A 465 -1.59 23.18 -11.48
C GLY A 465 -1.31 22.58 -10.10
N VAL A 466 -1.64 23.28 -9.02
CA VAL A 466 -1.55 22.73 -7.65
C VAL A 466 -2.70 21.75 -7.44
N LEU A 467 -2.41 20.61 -6.79
CA LEU A 467 -3.37 19.54 -6.56
C LEU A 467 -3.62 19.29 -5.07
N ASP A 468 -4.72 18.58 -4.80
CA ASP A 468 -5.15 18.13 -3.48
C ASP A 468 -5.31 19.28 -2.46
N LEU A 469 -5.67 20.49 -2.92
CA LEU A 469 -6.02 21.61 -2.02
C LEU A 469 -7.46 21.48 -1.47
N SER A 470 -8.25 20.56 -2.00
CA SER A 470 -9.56 20.18 -1.46
C SER A 470 -9.57 18.68 -1.16
N GLY A 471 -9.77 18.32 0.11
CA GLY A 471 -9.82 16.94 0.56
C GLY A 471 -8.45 16.27 0.69
N ASN A 472 -8.47 14.93 0.74
CA ASN A 472 -7.34 14.06 1.09
C ASN A 472 -6.85 14.31 2.52
N VAL A 473 -6.12 15.39 2.80
CA VAL A 473 -5.69 15.76 4.16
C VAL A 473 -5.86 17.24 4.40
N GLU A 474 -6.21 17.61 5.63
CA GLU A 474 -6.08 18.98 6.10
C GLU A 474 -4.61 19.32 6.28
N GLU A 475 -4.24 20.58 6.04
CA GLU A 475 -2.83 20.96 5.96
C GLU A 475 -2.44 22.06 6.94
N TRP A 476 -1.46 21.75 7.78
CA TRP A 476 -0.88 22.70 8.71
C TRP A 476 -0.31 23.94 8.00
N CYS A 477 -0.72 25.10 8.49
CA CYS A 477 -0.18 26.40 8.09
C CYS A 477 0.72 26.98 9.19
N LEU A 478 1.57 27.94 8.81
CA LEU A 478 2.41 28.70 9.73
C LEU A 478 1.60 29.71 10.57
N THR A 479 0.45 30.16 10.06
CA THR A 479 -0.42 31.16 10.71
C THR A 479 -1.15 30.54 11.90
N ASN A 480 -1.22 31.29 13.00
CA ASN A 480 -1.97 30.92 14.20
C ASN A 480 -3.22 31.78 14.34
N VAL A 481 -4.31 31.19 14.86
CA VAL A 481 -5.45 31.97 15.37
C VAL A 481 -5.07 32.75 16.63
N LYS A 482 -5.92 33.69 17.07
CA LYS A 482 -5.66 34.55 18.25
C LYS A 482 -5.36 33.78 19.54
N SER A 483 -5.87 32.55 19.68
CA SER A 483 -5.59 31.68 20.83
C SER A 483 -4.20 31.05 20.81
N GLY A 484 -3.43 31.21 19.73
CA GLY A 484 -2.10 30.62 19.54
C GLY A 484 -2.10 29.26 18.85
N SER A 485 -3.28 28.71 18.51
CA SER A 485 -3.40 27.44 17.78
C SER A 485 -3.08 27.61 16.29
N PRO A 486 -2.24 26.76 15.69
CA PRO A 486 -2.02 26.77 14.25
C PRO A 486 -3.25 26.36 13.45
N VAL A 487 -3.34 26.92 12.26
CA VAL A 487 -4.44 26.73 11.31
C VAL A 487 -4.21 25.49 10.46
N LEU A 488 -5.29 24.79 10.11
CA LEU A 488 -5.32 23.83 9.02
C LEU A 488 -6.32 24.24 7.93
N ARG A 489 -5.99 23.90 6.69
CA ARG A 489 -6.79 24.21 5.51
C ARG A 489 -7.08 22.99 4.63
N GLY A 490 -8.08 23.12 3.75
CA GLY A 490 -8.34 22.20 2.63
C GLY A 490 -9.34 21.07 2.86
N GLY A 491 -9.70 20.79 4.12
CA GLY A 491 -10.53 19.63 4.44
C GLY A 491 -9.80 18.30 4.16
N SER A 492 -10.47 17.17 4.35
CA SER A 492 -9.81 15.86 4.23
C SER A 492 -10.72 14.78 3.65
N TRP A 493 -10.22 13.54 3.58
CA TRP A 493 -11.01 12.36 3.24
C TRP A 493 -12.15 12.09 4.24
N SER A 494 -12.05 12.64 5.46
CA SER A 494 -12.99 12.49 6.57
C SER A 494 -14.37 13.14 6.25
N PRO A 495 -15.42 12.93 7.07
CA PRO A 495 -16.73 13.57 6.87
C PRO A 495 -16.69 15.11 6.74
N TYR A 496 -17.80 15.68 6.25
CA TYR A 496 -18.07 17.11 6.04
C TYR A 496 -17.52 17.70 4.74
N ALA A 497 -18.27 17.51 3.64
CA ALA A 497 -17.90 18.03 2.32
C ALA A 497 -17.71 19.55 2.27
N GLN A 498 -18.39 20.29 3.14
CA GLN A 498 -18.21 21.75 3.29
C GLN A 498 -16.74 22.14 3.59
N ASN A 499 -15.99 21.30 4.29
CA ASN A 499 -14.59 21.57 4.64
C ASN A 499 -13.67 21.54 3.41
N ALA A 500 -14.14 21.04 2.27
CA ALA A 500 -13.40 21.05 1.01
C ALA A 500 -13.35 22.42 0.33
N ARG A 501 -14.18 23.38 0.76
CA ARG A 501 -14.17 24.76 0.26
C ARG A 501 -12.83 25.43 0.61
N ALA A 502 -12.28 26.19 -0.33
CA ALA A 502 -10.94 26.77 -0.20
C ALA A 502 -10.82 27.79 0.94
N ALA A 503 -11.92 28.41 1.36
CA ALA A 503 -11.98 29.33 2.50
C ALA A 503 -12.15 28.62 3.86
N SER A 504 -12.53 27.33 3.87
CA SER A 504 -12.73 26.59 5.12
C SER A 504 -11.42 26.47 5.89
N ARG A 505 -11.50 26.64 7.20
CA ARG A 505 -10.36 26.54 8.10
C ARG A 505 -10.71 25.75 9.35
N ASN A 506 -9.72 25.06 9.87
CA ASN A 506 -9.73 24.48 11.20
C ASN A 506 -8.54 25.04 11.99
N HIS A 507 -8.55 24.80 13.29
CA HIS A 507 -7.39 25.09 14.13
C HIS A 507 -7.37 24.13 15.30
N PHE A 508 -6.19 23.60 15.60
CA PHE A 508 -6.01 22.64 16.69
C PHE A 508 -4.75 22.98 17.48
N LEU A 509 -4.59 22.33 18.63
CA LEU A 509 -3.35 22.44 19.40
C LEU A 509 -2.17 21.96 18.55
N PRO A 510 -1.00 22.63 18.64
CA PRO A 510 0.14 22.34 17.76
C PRO A 510 0.73 20.93 17.94
N ALA A 511 0.51 20.29 19.10
CA ALA A 511 0.94 18.92 19.40
C ALA A 511 -0.12 17.84 19.05
N LEU A 512 -1.26 18.23 18.45
CA LEU A 512 -2.29 17.27 18.07
C LEU A 512 -1.92 16.57 16.75
N ARG A 513 -2.00 15.25 16.73
CA ARG A 513 -1.91 14.45 15.50
C ARG A 513 -3.30 13.98 15.08
N LEU A 514 -3.58 14.09 13.79
CA LEU A 514 -4.86 13.71 13.20
C LEU A 514 -4.60 12.72 12.06
N SER A 515 -5.41 11.66 11.96
CA SER A 515 -5.32 10.65 10.88
C SER A 515 -5.66 11.19 9.47
N TYR A 516 -5.95 12.49 9.42
CA TYR A 516 -6.34 13.26 8.25
C TYR A 516 -5.66 14.63 8.24
N GLY A 517 -4.70 14.90 9.14
CA GLY A 517 -3.91 16.12 9.19
C GLY A 517 -2.49 15.86 8.71
N GLY A 518 -2.09 16.55 7.65
CA GLY A 518 -0.76 16.53 7.05
C GLY A 518 -0.28 17.96 6.78
N PHE A 519 0.56 18.12 5.76
CA PHE A 519 1.06 19.45 5.37
C PHE A 519 1.65 19.43 3.96
N ARG A 520 1.82 20.63 3.40
CA ARG A 520 2.66 20.88 2.23
C ARG A 520 3.67 21.98 2.52
N VAL A 521 4.66 22.11 1.65
CA VAL A 521 5.74 23.09 1.83
C VAL A 521 5.64 24.21 0.81
N VAL A 522 6.10 25.39 1.21
CA VAL A 522 6.24 26.57 0.36
C VAL A 522 7.69 27.01 0.29
N ARG A 523 8.09 27.52 -0.87
CA ARG A 523 9.31 28.30 -1.09
C ARG A 523 8.89 29.75 -1.31
N PRO A 524 9.07 30.65 -0.33
CA PRO A 524 8.74 32.06 -0.53
C PRO A 524 9.72 32.70 -1.52
N ALA A 525 9.32 33.81 -2.14
CA ALA A 525 10.28 34.64 -2.85
C ALA A 525 11.39 35.11 -1.92
N PRO A 526 12.63 35.28 -2.42
CA PRO A 526 13.68 35.95 -1.68
C PRO A 526 13.17 37.32 -1.23
N ALA A 527 13.36 37.67 0.04
CA ALA A 527 13.08 39.02 0.49
C ALA A 527 13.91 39.99 -0.37
N VAL A 528 13.25 40.95 -1.01
CA VAL A 528 13.95 42.05 -1.67
C VAL A 528 14.54 42.89 -0.55
N LEU A 529 15.86 42.79 -0.36
CA LEU A 529 16.64 43.54 0.63
C LEU A 529 16.70 45.03 0.29
#